data_AF-A0AAD9BHI7-F1
#
_entry.id   AF-A0AAD9BHI7-F1
#
_cell.length_a   1.000
_cell.length_b   1.000
_cell.length_c   1.000
_cell.angle_alpha   90.00
_cell.angle_beta   90.00
_cell.angle_gamma   90.00
#
_symmetry.space_group_name_H-M   'P 1'
#
loop_
_entity.id
_entity.type
_entity.pdbx_description
1 polymer ?
#
loop_
_entity_poly.entity_id
_entity_poly.type
_entity_poly.pdbx_seq_one_letter_code
_entity_poly.pdbx_strand_id
1 'polypeptide(L)'
;MASDLMNVAALGRPFTLGMLYDARKDELIPGFKLWDDIVLQASVTESYQPFNDFVVSGSDTTESKSSLLNIDASLKASFMGGLIQVGGSAKYLNDEKKFKNQSRVTLQYKATTNFKELSVTQLKSMSPQQRDLIKNGLATHVVTGILYGANAFFVFDSEKLEDRELQDIEGSMQAVIKKIPSLSIEGSVGIKLTDEEQDLKNKFSCKFYGDFHLKSIPATFEDAVQTYTQLPKLLGTKGENSVPVKVFLTPLKLLEPAATEVRKDISIELVRKAQEALEELREIKMRCNDSLDDKVVESFPVLHEELSTFLKLCVYYKTNIQKAMEKKIPYIREGKEDESSLEEVFEDRHKSPFNNEKLNKWLSHKERQINVIKSCVDTMEGVKIVLNQTKLDREVFDSGVEDVLCFVFTSLPKGDIYLDEMDDFLKTNNILKRVIFREYKRSLFSHETAVGGFLCLGLD
;
A
#
# COMPACT_ATOMS: atom_id res chain seq x y z
N MET A 1 -18.10 3.80 -23.61
CA MET A 1 -17.05 4.84 -23.61
C MET A 1 -15.75 4.19 -24.04
N ALA A 2 -15.51 4.09 -25.36
CA ALA A 2 -14.42 3.30 -25.92
C ALA A 2 -13.70 4.06 -27.05
N SER A 3 -13.32 5.32 -26.78
CA SER A 3 -12.56 6.17 -27.72
C SER A 3 -11.47 7.03 -27.07
N ASP A 4 -11.32 7.02 -25.75
CA ASP A 4 -10.62 8.12 -25.10
C ASP A 4 -9.15 7.77 -24.83
N LEU A 5 -8.27 8.66 -25.29
CA LEU A 5 -6.86 8.69 -24.91
C LEU A 5 -6.74 8.58 -23.39
N MET A 6 -6.05 7.56 -22.92
CA MET A 6 -5.86 7.30 -21.49
C MET A 6 -4.50 7.86 -21.06
N ASN A 7 -4.40 8.33 -19.83
CA ASN A 7 -3.11 8.62 -19.21
C ASN A 7 -3.05 8.02 -17.81
N VAL A 8 -1.89 7.52 -17.42
CA VAL A 8 -1.67 6.84 -16.13
C VAL A 8 -0.38 7.30 -15.49
N ALA A 9 -0.32 7.24 -14.15
CA ALA A 9 0.93 7.41 -13.42
C ALA A 9 1.88 6.24 -13.70
N ALA A 10 3.16 6.54 -13.92
CA ALA A 10 4.15 5.51 -14.26
C ALA A 10 4.49 4.61 -13.06
N LEU A 11 4.53 5.19 -11.85
CA LEU A 11 4.79 4.51 -10.57
C LEU A 11 6.09 3.71 -10.53
N GLY A 12 7.15 4.24 -11.17
CA GLY A 12 8.47 3.60 -11.24
C GLY A 12 8.53 2.34 -12.11
N ARG A 13 7.49 2.07 -12.90
CA ARG A 13 7.49 0.98 -13.89
C ARG A 13 8.26 1.40 -15.15
N PRO A 14 8.97 0.46 -15.82
CA PRO A 14 9.89 0.78 -16.90
C PRO A 14 9.17 0.99 -18.25
N PHE A 15 8.45 2.10 -18.39
CA PHE A 15 7.75 2.45 -19.62
C PHE A 15 8.70 2.90 -20.75
N THR A 16 8.43 2.45 -21.97
CA THR A 16 9.08 2.94 -23.20
C THR A 16 8.04 3.26 -24.28
N LEU A 17 8.35 4.19 -25.18
CA LEU A 17 7.49 4.48 -26.33
C LEU A 17 7.31 3.23 -27.21
N GLY A 18 6.10 3.04 -27.73
CA GLY A 18 5.74 1.88 -28.55
C GLY A 18 5.51 0.58 -27.77
N MET A 19 5.68 0.60 -26.44
CA MET A 19 5.42 -0.56 -25.58
C MET A 19 3.92 -0.85 -25.51
N LEU A 20 3.57 -2.13 -25.52
CA LEU A 20 2.20 -2.59 -25.34
C LEU A 20 1.80 -2.58 -23.86
N TYR A 21 0.54 -2.22 -23.61
CA TYR A 21 -0.05 -2.14 -22.27
C TYR A 21 -1.41 -2.82 -22.23
N ASP A 22 -1.64 -3.63 -21.21
CA ASP A 22 -2.95 -4.20 -20.93
C ASP A 22 -3.66 -3.47 -19.78
N ALA A 23 -4.49 -2.48 -20.12
CA ALA A 23 -5.28 -1.72 -19.16
C ALA A 23 -6.32 -2.56 -18.39
N ARG A 24 -6.60 -3.81 -18.78
CA ARG A 24 -7.44 -4.71 -17.99
C ARG A 24 -6.75 -5.12 -16.69
N LYS A 25 -5.43 -5.29 -16.75
CA LYS A 25 -4.58 -5.76 -15.65
C LYS A 25 -3.63 -4.69 -15.12
N ASP A 26 -3.56 -3.54 -15.78
CA ASP A 26 -2.53 -2.52 -15.61
C ASP A 26 -1.09 -3.06 -15.78
N GLU A 27 -0.96 -3.99 -16.73
CA GLU A 27 0.26 -4.76 -16.97
C GLU A 27 1.02 -4.24 -18.20
N LEU A 28 2.35 -4.13 -18.05
CA LEU A 28 3.27 -3.86 -19.16
C LEU A 28 3.59 -5.17 -19.88
N ILE A 29 3.62 -5.13 -21.21
CA ILE A 29 3.98 -6.30 -22.02
C ILE A 29 5.39 -6.08 -22.61
N PRO A 30 6.46 -6.45 -21.87
CA PRO A 30 7.83 -6.27 -22.34
C PRO A 30 8.17 -7.21 -23.51
N GLY A 31 9.14 -6.80 -24.33
CA GLY A 31 9.65 -7.62 -25.44
C GLY A 31 8.80 -7.62 -26.71
N PHE A 32 7.58 -7.08 -26.66
CA PHE A 32 6.70 -6.92 -27.82
C PHE A 32 6.55 -5.44 -28.16
N LYS A 33 7.19 -5.01 -29.26
CA LYS A 33 7.02 -3.66 -29.82
C LYS A 33 6.19 -3.74 -31.10
N LEU A 34 5.23 -2.85 -31.24
CA LEU A 34 4.44 -2.78 -32.47
C LEU A 34 5.26 -2.32 -33.66
N TRP A 35 6.25 -1.44 -33.45
CA TRP A 35 7.13 -0.94 -34.49
C TRP A 35 8.58 -1.23 -34.13
N ASP A 36 9.42 -1.40 -35.15
CA ASP A 36 10.85 -1.54 -34.93
C ASP A 36 11.46 -0.24 -34.39
N ASP A 37 12.63 -0.37 -33.77
CA ASP A 37 13.27 0.76 -33.09
C ASP A 37 13.68 1.88 -34.05
N ILE A 38 13.97 1.58 -35.32
CA ILE A 38 14.34 2.60 -36.30
C ILE A 38 13.13 3.47 -36.63
N VAL A 39 11.98 2.83 -36.91
CA VAL A 39 10.71 3.51 -37.18
C VAL A 39 10.24 4.30 -35.96
N LEU A 40 10.35 3.73 -34.76
CA LEU A 40 10.00 4.45 -33.54
C LEU A 40 10.83 5.72 -33.39
N GLN A 41 12.16 5.62 -33.44
CA GLN A 41 13.06 6.76 -33.24
C GLN A 41 12.84 7.87 -34.28
N ALA A 42 12.54 7.52 -35.54
CA ALA A 42 12.24 8.49 -36.59
C ALA A 42 10.94 9.26 -36.36
N SER A 43 10.02 8.72 -35.56
CA SER A 43 8.69 9.31 -35.28
C SER A 43 8.56 9.91 -33.88
N VAL A 44 9.64 9.96 -33.09
CA VAL A 44 9.65 10.60 -31.77
C VAL A 44 9.81 12.11 -31.92
N THR A 45 8.88 12.86 -31.32
CA THR A 45 9.06 14.28 -31.04
C THR A 45 9.31 14.48 -29.55
N GLU A 46 10.24 15.38 -29.23
CA GLU A 46 10.60 15.72 -27.86
C GLU A 46 10.33 17.20 -27.61
N SER A 47 9.65 17.50 -26.52
CA SER A 47 9.39 18.87 -26.06
C SER A 47 9.94 19.06 -24.65
N TYR A 48 10.60 20.19 -24.42
CA TYR A 48 11.12 20.54 -23.11
C TYR A 48 9.97 21.05 -22.22
N GLN A 49 9.78 20.41 -21.06
CA GLN A 49 8.69 20.70 -20.11
C GLN A 49 9.23 20.73 -18.67
N PRO A 50 10.10 21.71 -18.33
CA PRO A 50 10.67 21.82 -17.01
C PRO A 50 9.61 22.29 -16.01
N PHE A 51 9.49 21.57 -14.91
CA PHE A 51 8.69 21.95 -13.75
C PHE A 51 9.38 21.41 -12.50
N ASN A 52 9.33 22.16 -11.41
CA ASN A 52 9.67 21.64 -10.09
C ASN A 52 8.71 22.22 -9.06
N ASP A 53 8.41 21.43 -8.03
CA ASP A 53 7.56 21.82 -6.93
C ASP A 53 7.81 20.92 -5.73
N PHE A 54 7.27 21.31 -4.58
CA PHE A 54 7.28 20.49 -3.38
C PHE A 54 5.94 20.56 -2.65
N VAL A 55 5.62 19.50 -1.91
CA VAL A 55 4.42 19.41 -1.09
C VAL A 55 4.79 18.86 0.28
N VAL A 56 4.23 19.43 1.34
CA VAL A 56 4.37 18.90 2.71
C VAL A 56 3.00 18.42 3.19
N SER A 57 2.88 17.12 3.48
CA SER A 57 1.65 16.48 3.96
C SER A 57 1.84 15.90 5.36
N GLY A 58 0.89 16.16 6.27
CA GLY A 58 0.76 15.42 7.54
C GLY A 58 -0.14 14.17 7.42
N SER A 59 -0.76 13.95 6.26
CA SER A 59 -1.63 12.79 6.02
C SER A 59 -0.87 11.65 5.35
N ASP A 60 -1.13 10.42 5.79
CA ASP A 60 -0.52 9.18 5.30
C ASP A 60 -1.56 8.17 4.77
N THR A 61 -2.80 8.61 4.52
CA THR A 61 -3.90 7.78 4.00
C THR A 61 -3.66 7.36 2.56
N THR A 62 -4.30 6.27 2.13
CA THR A 62 -4.24 5.83 0.72
C THR A 62 -4.68 6.93 -0.26
N GLU A 63 -5.68 7.73 0.12
CA GLU A 63 -6.15 8.87 -0.68
C GLU A 63 -5.09 9.97 -0.81
N SER A 64 -4.46 10.37 0.29
CA SER A 64 -3.44 11.42 0.31
C SER A 64 -2.24 11.01 -0.55
N LYS A 65 -1.77 9.77 -0.38
CA LYS A 65 -0.66 9.23 -1.17
C LYS A 65 -0.97 9.14 -2.65
N SER A 66 -2.19 8.70 -2.99
CA SER A 66 -2.66 8.61 -4.38
C SER A 66 -2.70 10.00 -5.03
N SER A 67 -3.12 11.01 -4.27
CA SER A 67 -3.16 12.41 -4.73
C SER A 67 -1.77 12.96 -5.01
N LEU A 68 -0.79 12.74 -4.12
CA LEU A 68 0.61 13.19 -4.32
C LEU A 68 1.26 12.60 -5.59
N LEU A 69 0.85 11.39 -5.97
CA LEU A 69 1.35 10.67 -7.15
C LEU A 69 0.44 10.79 -8.39
N ASN A 70 -0.64 11.58 -8.33
CA ASN A 70 -1.65 11.72 -9.39
C ASN A 70 -2.19 10.36 -9.89
N ILE A 71 -2.53 9.47 -8.96
CA ILE A 71 -3.13 8.17 -9.24
C ILE A 71 -4.65 8.34 -9.37
N ASP A 72 -5.20 8.00 -10.52
CA ASP A 72 -6.65 8.01 -10.73
C ASP A 72 -7.35 6.84 -10.03
N ALA A 73 -8.69 6.85 -10.01
CA ALA A 73 -9.48 5.82 -9.33
C ALA A 73 -9.24 4.40 -9.88
N SER A 74 -9.06 4.27 -11.20
CA SER A 74 -8.86 2.97 -11.86
C SER A 74 -7.53 2.36 -11.47
N LEU A 75 -6.46 3.14 -11.57
CA LEU A 75 -5.11 2.73 -11.19
C LEU A 75 -5.00 2.50 -9.68
N LYS A 76 -5.72 3.30 -8.87
CA LYS A 76 -5.82 3.13 -7.41
C LYS A 76 -6.45 1.78 -7.06
N ALA A 77 -7.52 1.38 -7.75
CA ALA A 77 -8.14 0.06 -7.57
C ALA A 77 -7.15 -1.07 -7.84
N SER A 78 -6.39 -0.96 -8.93
CA SER A 78 -5.36 -1.95 -9.29
C SER A 78 -4.22 -2.02 -8.30
N PHE A 79 -3.76 -0.88 -7.80
CA PHE A 79 -2.75 -0.82 -6.74
C PHE A 79 -3.25 -1.49 -5.46
N MET A 80 -4.45 -1.15 -4.99
CA MET A 80 -5.05 -1.75 -3.78
C MET A 80 -5.25 -3.26 -3.93
N GLY A 81 -5.61 -3.71 -5.13
CA GLY A 81 -5.75 -5.12 -5.49
C GLY A 81 -4.43 -5.85 -5.76
N GLY A 82 -3.27 -5.20 -5.66
CA GLY A 82 -1.97 -5.84 -5.86
C GLY A 82 -1.61 -6.15 -7.32
N LEU A 83 -2.35 -5.63 -8.30
CA LEU A 83 -2.09 -5.83 -9.73
C LEU A 83 -0.85 -5.07 -10.22
N ILE A 84 -0.40 -4.07 -9.47
CA ILE A 84 0.70 -3.19 -9.86
C ILE A 84 1.86 -3.33 -8.88
N GLN A 85 3.02 -3.71 -9.40
CA GLN A 85 4.27 -3.58 -8.68
C GLN A 85 4.87 -2.18 -8.88
N VAL A 86 5.10 -1.48 -7.77
CA VAL A 86 5.63 -0.11 -7.78
C VAL A 86 7.15 -0.10 -7.61
N GLY A 87 7.81 0.85 -8.28
CA GLY A 87 9.26 1.06 -8.26
C GLY A 87 9.65 2.46 -7.80
N GLY A 88 10.96 2.68 -7.60
CA GLY A 88 11.52 4.01 -7.32
C GLY A 88 10.81 4.75 -6.17
N SER A 89 10.45 6.01 -6.42
CA SER A 89 9.72 6.88 -5.51
C SER A 89 8.34 6.34 -5.12
N ALA A 90 7.66 5.62 -6.01
CA ALA A 90 6.32 5.09 -5.77
C ALA A 90 6.29 3.95 -4.73
N LYS A 91 7.44 3.43 -4.29
CA LYS A 91 7.53 2.56 -3.11
C LYS A 91 6.98 3.23 -1.84
N TYR A 92 6.94 4.55 -1.79
CA TYR A 92 6.25 5.34 -0.75
C TYR A 92 4.80 4.89 -0.52
N LEU A 93 4.09 4.44 -1.57
CA LEU A 93 2.73 3.92 -1.46
C LEU A 93 2.62 2.76 -0.46
N ASN A 94 3.66 1.92 -0.38
CA ASN A 94 3.71 0.74 0.49
C ASN A 94 4.20 1.05 1.92
N ASP A 95 4.74 2.25 2.18
CA ASP A 95 5.27 2.61 3.50
C ASP A 95 4.13 2.99 4.46
N GLU A 96 3.71 2.10 5.35
CA GLU A 96 2.65 2.38 6.32
C GLU A 96 3.24 2.88 7.65
N LYS A 97 2.61 3.90 8.26
CA LYS A 97 2.84 4.26 9.66
C LYS A 97 2.69 3.03 10.57
N LYS A 98 3.62 2.87 11.53
CA LYS A 98 3.70 1.65 12.36
C LYS A 98 2.69 1.68 13.50
N PHE A 99 2.60 2.82 14.16
CA PHE A 99 1.84 3.07 15.39
C PHE A 99 0.70 4.03 15.10
N LYS A 100 -0.41 4.01 15.83
CA LYS A 100 -1.40 5.10 15.72
C LYS A 100 -0.84 6.36 16.36
N ASN A 101 -0.13 6.19 17.47
CA ASN A 101 0.45 7.23 18.29
C ASN A 101 1.86 7.62 17.81
N GLN A 102 1.96 7.96 16.54
CA GLN A 102 3.20 8.41 15.90
C GLN A 102 2.85 9.56 14.96
N SER A 103 3.57 10.67 15.05
CA SER A 103 3.43 11.77 14.10
C SER A 103 4.26 11.48 12.85
N ARG A 104 3.67 11.75 11.69
CA ARG A 104 4.32 11.53 10.40
C ARG A 104 4.10 12.73 9.50
N VAL A 105 5.18 13.27 8.96
CA VAL A 105 5.13 14.36 7.97
C VAL A 105 5.96 13.94 6.77
N THR A 106 5.38 14.05 5.57
CA THR A 106 6.05 13.72 4.32
C THR A 106 6.33 14.99 3.52
N LEU A 107 7.58 15.20 3.12
CA LEU A 107 7.98 16.18 2.11
C LEU A 107 8.14 15.47 0.77
N GLN A 108 7.32 15.84 -0.21
CA GLN A 108 7.48 15.44 -1.60
C GLN A 108 8.27 16.51 -2.34
N TYR A 109 9.32 16.10 -3.05
CA TYR A 109 9.89 16.83 -4.19
C TYR A 109 9.35 16.22 -5.48
N LYS A 110 8.95 17.06 -6.43
CA LYS A 110 8.50 16.63 -7.75
C LYS A 110 9.11 17.50 -8.82
N ALA A 111 9.62 16.87 -9.88
CA ALA A 111 10.10 17.57 -11.06
C ALA A 111 9.70 16.86 -12.34
N THR A 112 9.47 17.63 -13.41
CA THR A 112 9.35 17.15 -14.79
C THR A 112 10.41 17.82 -15.65
N THR A 113 10.83 17.16 -16.71
CA THR A 113 11.95 17.59 -17.55
C THR A 113 11.53 17.76 -19.01
N ASN A 114 11.00 16.70 -19.60
CA ASN A 114 10.71 16.64 -21.03
C ASN A 114 9.57 15.68 -21.29
N PHE A 115 8.85 15.91 -22.39
CA PHE A 115 7.79 15.06 -22.87
C PHE A 115 8.20 14.52 -24.24
N LYS A 116 8.18 13.19 -24.37
CA LYS A 116 8.44 12.49 -25.62
C LYS A 116 7.15 11.84 -26.11
N GLU A 117 6.81 12.02 -27.37
CA GLU A 117 5.62 11.43 -27.98
C GLU A 117 5.91 10.82 -29.34
N LEU A 118 5.07 9.87 -29.75
CA LEU A 118 5.08 9.27 -31.07
C LEU A 118 4.06 9.97 -31.96
N SER A 119 4.50 10.39 -33.15
CA SER A 119 3.60 10.88 -34.19
C SER A 119 2.80 9.71 -34.79
N VAL A 120 1.67 9.36 -34.18
CA VAL A 120 0.83 8.22 -34.61
C VAL A 120 0.31 8.38 -36.05
N THR A 121 0.18 9.62 -36.56
CA THR A 121 -0.21 9.87 -37.96
C THR A 121 0.80 9.35 -38.98
N GLN A 122 2.06 9.20 -38.59
CA GLN A 122 3.14 8.64 -39.41
C GLN A 122 3.22 7.11 -39.32
N LEU A 123 2.62 6.50 -38.30
CA LEU A 123 2.73 5.07 -37.97
C LEU A 123 1.66 4.16 -38.62
N LYS A 124 1.01 4.62 -39.70
CA LYS A 124 -0.17 3.97 -40.31
C LYS A 124 0.11 2.64 -41.03
N SER A 125 1.35 2.34 -41.39
CA SER A 125 1.71 1.08 -42.05
C SER A 125 1.97 -0.01 -41.01
N MET A 126 0.94 -0.79 -40.66
CA MET A 126 1.09 -2.01 -39.87
C MET A 126 1.18 -3.25 -40.77
N SER A 127 2.20 -4.07 -40.54
CA SER A 127 2.37 -5.37 -41.17
C SER A 127 1.29 -6.36 -40.73
N PRO A 128 1.01 -7.42 -41.52
CA PRO A 128 0.06 -8.47 -41.12
C PRO A 128 0.40 -9.10 -39.75
N GLN A 129 1.69 -9.34 -39.48
CA GLN A 129 2.16 -9.91 -38.21
C GLN A 129 1.85 -9.00 -37.01
N GLN A 130 2.00 -7.68 -37.17
CA GLN A 130 1.67 -6.71 -36.13
C GLN A 130 0.16 -6.68 -35.86
N ARG A 131 -0.67 -6.78 -36.90
CA ARG A 131 -2.12 -6.87 -36.75
C ARG A 131 -2.54 -8.15 -36.05
N ASP A 132 -1.92 -9.28 -36.38
CA ASP A 132 -2.22 -10.56 -35.74
C ASP A 132 -1.82 -10.54 -34.25
N LEU A 133 -0.71 -9.90 -33.89
CA LEU A 133 -0.33 -9.68 -32.48
C LEU A 133 -1.41 -8.90 -31.70
N ILE A 134 -1.97 -7.85 -32.31
CA ILE A 134 -3.06 -7.08 -31.69
C ILE A 134 -4.33 -7.93 -31.55
N LYS A 135 -4.67 -8.72 -32.58
CA LYS A 135 -5.84 -9.61 -32.58
C LYS A 135 -5.73 -10.74 -31.56
N ASN A 136 -4.52 -11.16 -31.20
CA ASN A 136 -4.29 -12.16 -30.15
C ASN A 136 -4.71 -11.67 -28.75
N GLY A 137 -5.03 -10.37 -28.60
CA GLY A 137 -5.65 -9.84 -27.38
C GLY A 137 -4.72 -9.78 -26.17
N LEU A 138 -3.40 -9.74 -26.40
CA LEU A 138 -2.37 -9.62 -25.35
C LEU A 138 -2.35 -8.23 -24.69
N ALA A 139 -2.75 -7.19 -25.42
CA ALA A 139 -2.74 -5.81 -24.96
C ALA A 139 -3.99 -5.08 -25.44
N THR A 140 -4.29 -3.95 -24.80
CA THR A 140 -5.41 -3.08 -25.15
C THR A 140 -4.96 -1.71 -25.63
N HIS A 141 -3.75 -1.28 -25.23
CA HIS A 141 -3.19 0.03 -25.54
C HIS A 141 -1.72 -0.07 -25.97
N VAL A 142 -1.24 0.99 -26.60
CA VAL A 142 0.18 1.24 -26.86
C VAL A 142 0.60 2.57 -26.26
N VAL A 143 1.81 2.62 -25.73
CA VAL A 143 2.41 3.83 -25.17
C VAL A 143 2.82 4.78 -26.29
N THR A 144 2.15 5.93 -26.36
CA THR A 144 2.38 6.94 -27.41
C THR A 144 2.96 8.25 -26.87
N GLY A 145 2.95 8.46 -25.56
CA GLY A 145 3.59 9.62 -24.95
C GLY A 145 4.08 9.31 -23.55
N ILE A 146 5.21 9.91 -23.16
CA ILE A 146 5.77 9.79 -21.82
C ILE A 146 6.27 11.16 -21.38
N LEU A 147 5.75 11.63 -20.25
CA LEU A 147 6.32 12.74 -19.50
C LEU A 147 7.38 12.17 -18.56
N TYR A 148 8.59 12.68 -18.70
CA TYR A 148 9.74 12.33 -17.89
C TYR A 148 9.97 13.34 -16.76
N GLY A 149 10.51 12.84 -15.66
CA GLY A 149 10.78 13.61 -14.46
C GLY A 149 11.39 12.76 -13.36
N ALA A 150 11.24 13.20 -12.11
CA ALA A 150 11.55 12.40 -10.93
C ALA A 150 10.73 12.90 -9.74
N ASN A 151 10.36 11.97 -8.86
CA ASN A 151 9.85 12.31 -7.54
C ASN A 151 10.84 11.86 -6.45
N ALA A 152 10.77 12.50 -5.30
CA ALA A 152 11.35 12.02 -4.05
C ALA A 152 10.41 12.31 -2.88
N PHE A 153 10.34 11.37 -1.95
CA PHE A 153 9.58 11.48 -0.72
C PHE A 153 10.54 11.33 0.46
N PHE A 154 10.55 12.33 1.32
CA PHE A 154 11.21 12.32 2.62
C PHE A 154 10.12 12.12 3.66
N VAL A 155 10.04 10.92 4.22
CA VAL A 155 9.03 10.53 5.21
C VAL A 155 9.66 10.69 6.58
N PHE A 156 9.20 11.67 7.35
CA PHE A 156 9.67 11.93 8.70
C PHE A 156 8.73 11.30 9.72
N ASP A 157 9.25 10.40 10.54
CA ASP A 157 8.52 9.68 11.58
C ASP A 157 9.05 10.07 12.95
N SER A 158 8.17 10.53 13.84
CA SER A 158 8.51 10.67 15.27
C SER A 158 8.66 9.30 15.94
N GLU A 159 9.21 9.31 17.14
CA GLU A 159 9.01 8.20 18.08
C GLU A 159 7.52 8.05 18.45
N LYS A 160 7.19 6.97 19.17
CA LYS A 160 5.84 6.77 19.71
C LYS A 160 5.57 7.83 20.79
N LEU A 161 4.42 8.49 20.70
CA LEU A 161 4.04 9.62 21.54
C LEU A 161 2.85 9.28 22.44
N GLU A 162 2.62 10.10 23.46
CA GLU A 162 1.33 10.11 24.16
C GLU A 162 0.26 10.82 23.32
N ASP A 163 -1.01 10.45 23.48
CA ASP A 163 -2.12 11.00 22.68
C ASP A 163 -2.18 12.53 22.71
N ARG A 164 -1.90 13.13 23.87
CA ARG A 164 -1.92 14.59 24.09
C ARG A 164 -0.84 15.35 23.33
N GLU A 165 0.24 14.68 22.93
CA GLU A 165 1.41 15.31 22.30
C GLU A 165 1.36 15.24 20.77
N LEU A 166 0.52 14.37 20.20
CA LEU A 166 0.49 14.06 18.77
C LEU A 166 0.32 15.30 17.91
N GLN A 167 -0.69 16.13 18.23
CA GLN A 167 -1.05 17.30 17.44
C GLN A 167 0.04 18.38 17.48
N ASP A 168 0.60 18.62 18.67
CA ASP A 168 1.64 19.65 18.86
C ASP A 168 2.95 19.25 18.17
N ILE A 169 3.35 17.98 18.29
CA ILE A 169 4.53 17.46 17.61
C ILE A 169 4.34 17.44 16.10
N GLU A 170 3.18 17.01 15.59
CA GLU A 170 2.91 17.00 14.15
C GLU A 170 2.96 18.42 13.56
N GLY A 171 2.31 19.39 14.21
CA GLY A 171 2.34 20.79 13.78
C GLY A 171 3.75 21.37 13.76
N SER A 172 4.55 21.07 14.79
CA SER A 172 5.94 21.51 14.91
C SER A 172 6.84 20.85 13.85
N MET A 173 6.68 19.54 13.62
CA MET A 173 7.37 18.82 12.55
C MET A 173 7.04 19.43 11.18
N GLN A 174 5.76 19.70 10.93
CA GLN A 174 5.33 20.30 9.66
C GLN A 174 5.94 21.69 9.45
N ALA A 175 6.03 22.51 10.50
CA ALA A 175 6.63 23.83 10.44
C ALA A 175 8.13 23.77 10.08
N VAL A 176 8.91 22.90 10.73
CA VAL A 176 10.35 22.78 10.46
C VAL A 176 10.64 22.14 9.10
N ILE A 177 9.87 21.11 8.70
CA ILE A 177 10.03 20.42 7.40
C ILE A 177 9.68 21.35 6.23
N LYS A 178 8.70 22.25 6.38
CA LYS A 178 8.39 23.30 5.38
C LYS A 178 9.56 24.25 5.12
N LYS A 179 10.54 24.36 6.03
CA LYS A 179 11.73 25.20 5.83
C LYS A 179 12.80 24.53 4.95
N ILE A 180 12.77 23.20 4.77
CA ILE A 180 13.79 22.46 4.01
C ILE A 180 14.05 23.05 2.61
N PRO A 181 13.02 23.35 1.79
CA PRO A 181 13.25 23.93 0.47
C PRO A 181 13.94 25.30 0.53
N SER A 182 13.57 26.15 1.48
CA SER A 182 14.20 27.48 1.64
C SER A 182 15.65 27.38 2.12
N LEU A 183 15.92 26.47 3.07
CA LEU A 183 17.27 26.22 3.59
C LEU A 183 18.23 25.68 2.52
N SER A 184 17.70 24.97 1.52
CA SER A 184 18.49 24.46 0.40
C SER A 184 19.05 25.56 -0.53
N ILE A 185 18.47 26.75 -0.51
CA ILE A 185 18.87 27.89 -1.35
C ILE A 185 20.02 28.68 -0.72
N GLU A 186 20.10 28.72 0.62
CA GLU A 186 21.04 29.57 1.37
C GLU A 186 22.46 28.99 1.48
N GLY A 187 22.67 27.73 1.09
CA GLY A 187 23.98 27.11 0.87
C GLY A 187 24.94 27.11 2.07
N SER A 188 25.04 26.00 2.80
CA SER A 188 26.14 25.66 3.74
C SER A 188 26.55 26.71 4.80
N VAL A 189 25.81 27.79 4.96
CA VAL A 189 25.85 28.68 6.14
C VAL A 189 24.82 28.10 7.11
N GLY A 190 25.24 27.83 8.34
CA GLY A 190 24.52 27.01 9.32
C GLY A 190 23.01 27.18 9.29
N ILE A 191 22.29 26.05 9.19
CA ILE A 191 20.83 25.96 9.19
C ILE A 191 20.29 26.81 10.36
N LYS A 192 19.72 27.99 10.05
CA LYS A 192 19.18 28.91 11.05
C LYS A 192 17.83 28.39 11.55
N LEU A 193 17.88 27.48 12.50
CA LEU A 193 16.75 27.03 13.29
C LEU A 193 16.76 27.73 14.65
N THR A 194 15.59 27.89 15.25
CA THR A 194 15.51 28.28 16.68
C THR A 194 16.03 27.15 17.57
N ASP A 195 16.39 27.44 18.82
CA ASP A 195 16.84 26.41 19.77
C ASP A 195 15.80 25.29 19.94
N GLU A 196 14.50 25.65 19.98
CA GLU A 196 13.38 24.69 20.02
C GLU A 196 13.33 23.78 18.77
N GLU A 197 13.58 24.34 17.59
CA GLU A 197 13.63 23.57 16.34
C GLU A 197 14.87 22.67 16.26
N GLN A 198 15.99 23.10 16.86
CA GLN A 198 17.20 22.29 16.99
C GLN A 198 16.97 21.07 17.88
N ASP A 199 16.20 21.21 18.95
CA ASP A 199 15.84 20.09 19.82
C ASP A 199 14.83 19.15 19.14
N LEU A 200 13.87 19.72 18.39
CA LEU A 200 12.82 18.96 17.72
C LEU A 200 13.37 18.02 16.64
N LYS A 201 14.35 18.45 15.85
CA LYS A 201 14.87 17.65 14.72
C LYS A 201 15.45 16.30 15.15
N ASN A 202 15.88 16.18 16.41
CA ASN A 202 16.43 14.95 16.98
C ASN A 202 15.33 13.97 17.45
N LYS A 203 14.05 14.38 17.41
CA LYS A 203 12.90 13.56 17.86
C LYS A 203 12.20 12.81 16.72
N PHE A 204 12.71 12.93 15.49
CA PHE A 204 12.18 12.21 14.35
C PHE A 204 13.30 11.70 13.43
N SER A 205 12.99 10.60 12.74
CA SER A 205 13.85 9.98 11.74
C SER A 205 13.39 10.30 10.33
N CYS A 206 14.26 10.17 9.33
CA CYS A 206 13.91 10.31 7.91
C CYS A 206 14.03 8.98 7.18
N LYS A 207 13.05 8.65 6.35
CA LYS A 207 13.11 7.60 5.33
C LYS A 207 13.00 8.23 3.95
N PHE A 208 13.71 7.69 2.96
CA PHE A 208 13.75 8.23 1.62
C PHE A 208 13.24 7.25 0.57
N TYR A 209 12.33 7.72 -0.28
CA TYR A 209 11.86 7.02 -1.47
C TYR A 209 11.96 7.95 -2.68
N GLY A 210 12.87 7.69 -3.60
CA GLY A 210 13.08 8.58 -4.74
C GLY A 210 13.54 7.87 -6.00
N ASP A 211 13.39 8.58 -7.12
CA ASP A 211 13.83 8.13 -8.45
C ASP A 211 15.30 8.49 -8.74
N PHE A 212 16.09 8.72 -7.69
CA PHE A 212 17.45 9.23 -7.76
C PHE A 212 18.46 8.17 -7.31
N HIS A 213 19.60 8.12 -7.99
CA HIS A 213 20.74 7.35 -7.52
C HIS A 213 21.57 8.18 -6.52
N LEU A 214 21.35 7.95 -5.23
CA LEU A 214 22.06 8.65 -4.15
C LEU A 214 23.30 7.87 -3.70
N LYS A 215 24.36 8.61 -3.33
CA LYS A 215 25.56 8.01 -2.69
C LYS A 215 25.28 7.56 -1.26
N SER A 216 24.45 8.32 -0.55
CA SER A 216 24.03 8.06 0.83
C SER A 216 22.53 8.33 0.95
N ILE A 217 21.81 7.42 1.61
CA ILE A 217 20.38 7.55 1.85
C ILE A 217 20.18 8.42 3.09
N PRO A 218 19.36 9.48 3.05
CA PRO A 218 19.21 10.37 4.20
C PRO A 218 18.42 9.70 5.32
N ALA A 219 18.92 9.80 6.55
CA ALA A 219 18.30 9.24 7.75
C ALA A 219 17.96 10.31 8.80
N THR A 220 18.56 11.49 8.71
CA THR A 220 18.36 12.63 9.61
C THR A 220 17.74 13.84 8.89
N PHE A 221 17.34 14.86 9.65
CA PHE A 221 16.87 16.14 9.10
C PHE A 221 17.96 16.83 8.25
N GLU A 222 19.19 16.85 8.74
CA GLU A 222 20.34 17.44 8.05
C GLU A 222 20.63 16.73 6.73
N ASP A 223 20.64 15.39 6.75
CA ASP A 223 20.83 14.61 5.53
C ASP A 223 19.74 14.91 4.51
N ALA A 224 18.50 15.09 4.98
CA ALA A 224 17.37 15.44 4.11
C ALA A 224 17.57 16.83 3.47
N VAL A 225 18.01 17.85 4.23
CA VAL A 225 18.32 19.19 3.69
C VAL A 225 19.43 19.12 2.65
N GLN A 226 20.52 18.40 2.95
CA GLN A 226 21.65 18.24 2.03
C GLN A 226 21.23 17.50 0.75
N THR A 227 20.47 16.42 0.90
CA THR A 227 19.97 15.62 -0.22
C THR A 227 19.02 16.44 -1.08
N TYR A 228 18.07 17.16 -0.48
CA TYR A 228 17.11 18.03 -1.18
C TYR A 228 17.83 19.05 -2.07
N THR A 229 18.88 19.68 -1.55
CA THR A 229 19.73 20.64 -2.30
C THR A 229 20.38 20.04 -3.55
N GLN A 230 20.63 18.72 -3.54
CA GLN A 230 21.29 18.02 -4.65
C GLN A 230 20.29 17.50 -5.69
N LEU A 231 19.01 17.28 -5.35
CA LEU A 231 18.03 16.65 -6.24
C LEU A 231 17.93 17.31 -7.63
N PRO A 232 17.83 18.65 -7.77
CA PRO A 232 17.75 19.27 -9.09
C PRO A 232 18.99 19.01 -9.95
N LYS A 233 20.18 18.92 -9.33
CA LYS A 233 21.44 18.65 -10.04
C LYS A 233 21.53 17.19 -10.48
N LEU A 234 20.96 16.28 -9.70
CA LEU A 234 20.97 14.85 -9.99
C LEU A 234 20.10 14.46 -11.19
N LEU A 235 19.12 15.29 -11.57
CA LEU A 235 18.34 15.11 -12.81
C LEU A 235 19.21 15.22 -14.09
N GLY A 236 20.34 15.91 -13.99
CA GLY A 236 21.17 16.27 -15.14
C GLY A 236 20.66 17.53 -15.86
N THR A 237 21.51 18.11 -16.71
CA THR A 237 21.28 19.40 -17.37
C THR A 237 20.07 19.42 -18.31
N LYS A 238 19.69 18.26 -18.86
CA LYS A 238 18.54 18.10 -19.75
C LYS A 238 17.57 17.03 -19.26
N GLY A 239 17.69 16.59 -18.00
CA GLY A 239 16.90 15.48 -17.47
C GLY A 239 17.40 14.12 -17.93
N GLU A 240 18.71 13.96 -18.18
CA GLU A 240 19.31 12.71 -18.66
C GLU A 240 19.07 11.52 -17.69
N ASN A 241 18.89 11.82 -16.39
CA ASN A 241 18.61 10.83 -15.36
C ASN A 241 17.12 10.77 -14.98
N SER A 242 16.24 11.40 -15.76
CA SER A 242 14.80 11.37 -15.52
C SER A 242 14.19 9.99 -15.84
N VAL A 243 13.11 9.66 -15.15
CA VAL A 243 12.32 8.45 -15.34
C VAL A 243 10.90 8.81 -15.83
N PRO A 244 10.16 7.87 -16.44
CA PRO A 244 8.74 8.08 -16.71
C PRO A 244 7.98 8.44 -15.44
N VAL A 245 7.24 9.55 -15.44
CA VAL A 245 6.35 9.94 -14.33
C VAL A 245 4.87 9.87 -14.71
N LYS A 246 4.55 10.17 -15.97
CA LYS A 246 3.20 10.08 -16.52
C LYS A 246 3.23 9.53 -17.94
N VAL A 247 2.30 8.64 -18.27
CA VAL A 247 2.28 7.88 -19.52
C VAL A 247 0.96 8.12 -20.22
N PHE A 248 1.02 8.30 -21.54
CA PHE A 248 -0.12 8.48 -22.43
C PHE A 248 -0.26 7.25 -23.31
N LEU A 249 -1.47 6.71 -23.32
CA LEU A 249 -1.81 5.42 -23.90
C LEU A 249 -2.87 5.62 -24.98
N THR A 250 -2.56 5.13 -26.17
CA THR A 250 -3.51 5.12 -27.29
C THR A 250 -4.15 3.74 -27.41
N PRO A 251 -5.50 3.64 -27.46
CA PRO A 251 -6.18 2.37 -27.63
C PRO A 251 -5.80 1.69 -28.95
N LEU A 252 -5.48 0.39 -28.90
CA LEU A 252 -5.12 -0.39 -30.10
C LEU A 252 -6.30 -0.51 -31.08
N LYS A 253 -7.53 -0.38 -30.59
CA LYS A 253 -8.75 -0.39 -31.40
C LYS A 253 -8.80 0.73 -32.45
N LEU A 254 -8.06 1.83 -32.23
CA LEU A 254 -7.90 2.90 -33.22
C LEU A 254 -7.01 2.49 -34.41
N LEU A 255 -6.14 1.50 -34.22
CA LEU A 255 -5.21 0.98 -35.24
C LEU A 255 -5.75 -0.28 -35.91
N GLU A 256 -6.37 -1.16 -35.13
CA GLU A 256 -6.96 -2.43 -35.58
C GLU A 256 -8.34 -2.62 -34.92
N PRO A 257 -9.46 -2.50 -35.66
CA PRO A 257 -10.81 -2.55 -35.09
C PRO A 257 -11.14 -3.85 -34.33
N ALA A 258 -10.46 -4.96 -34.66
CA ALA A 258 -10.60 -6.25 -33.99
C ALA A 258 -9.79 -6.37 -32.68
N ALA A 259 -9.06 -5.33 -32.26
CA ALA A 259 -8.31 -5.33 -31.02
C ALA A 259 -9.20 -5.52 -29.79
N THR A 260 -8.63 -6.14 -28.75
CA THR A 260 -9.29 -6.23 -27.45
C THR A 260 -9.34 -4.86 -26.78
N GLU A 261 -10.42 -4.59 -26.04
CA GLU A 261 -10.63 -3.33 -25.32
C GLU A 261 -11.01 -3.56 -23.86
N VAL A 262 -10.87 -2.51 -23.05
CA VAL A 262 -11.50 -2.43 -21.73
C VAL A 262 -12.98 -2.14 -21.94
N ARG A 263 -13.86 -3.05 -21.51
CA ARG A 263 -15.31 -2.94 -21.73
C ARG A 263 -16.02 -2.13 -20.65
N LYS A 264 -15.57 -2.28 -19.41
CA LYS A 264 -16.10 -1.63 -18.21
C LYS A 264 -14.92 -1.29 -17.31
N ASP A 265 -15.05 -0.30 -16.44
CA ASP A 265 -14.06 -0.06 -15.39
C ASP A 265 -14.72 -0.18 -14.02
N ILE A 266 -13.89 -0.20 -12.97
CA ILE A 266 -14.38 -0.19 -11.59
C ILE A 266 -14.92 1.21 -11.27
N SER A 267 -16.18 1.25 -10.85
CA SER A 267 -16.89 2.44 -10.45
C SER A 267 -16.20 3.09 -9.25
N ILE A 268 -16.19 4.43 -9.25
CA ILE A 268 -15.56 5.24 -8.20
C ILE A 268 -16.09 4.85 -6.81
N GLU A 269 -17.39 4.54 -6.72
CA GLU A 269 -18.02 4.11 -5.48
C GLU A 269 -17.45 2.79 -4.96
N LEU A 270 -17.22 1.81 -5.83
CA LEU A 270 -16.62 0.54 -5.43
C LEU A 270 -15.13 0.70 -5.07
N VAL A 271 -14.41 1.59 -5.75
CA VAL A 271 -13.03 1.98 -5.37
C VAL A 271 -13.02 2.60 -3.97
N ARG A 272 -13.98 3.46 -3.65
CA ARG A 272 -14.12 4.06 -2.31
C ARG A 272 -14.39 3.00 -1.24
N LYS A 273 -15.34 2.08 -1.47
CA LYS A 273 -15.62 0.95 -0.56
C LYS A 273 -14.37 0.10 -0.31
N ALA A 274 -13.59 -0.20 -1.36
CA ALA A 274 -12.35 -0.95 -1.24
C ALA A 274 -11.31 -0.22 -0.40
N GLN A 275 -11.13 1.07 -0.65
CA GLN A 275 -10.22 1.94 0.11
C GLN A 275 -10.60 1.98 1.59
N GLU A 276 -11.88 2.19 1.91
CA GLU A 276 -12.38 2.22 3.29
C GLU A 276 -12.12 0.89 4.01
N ALA A 277 -12.45 -0.24 3.38
CA ALA A 277 -12.23 -1.55 3.98
C ALA A 277 -10.74 -1.83 4.29
N LEU A 278 -9.83 -1.42 3.40
CA LEU A 278 -8.39 -1.61 3.59
C LEU A 278 -7.78 -0.61 4.58
N GLU A 279 -8.26 0.63 4.60
CA GLU A 279 -7.79 1.67 5.53
C GLU A 279 -8.25 1.37 6.96
N GLU A 280 -9.48 0.91 7.17
CA GLU A 280 -9.95 0.47 8.51
C GLU A 280 -9.09 -0.67 9.07
N LEU A 281 -8.74 -1.67 8.24
CA LEU A 281 -7.84 -2.76 8.67
C LEU A 281 -6.43 -2.24 9.01
N ARG A 282 -5.97 -1.21 8.29
CA ARG A 282 -4.69 -0.55 8.57
C ARG A 282 -4.72 0.22 9.89
N GLU A 283 -5.81 0.92 10.19
CA GLU A 283 -6.01 1.60 11.47
C GLU A 283 -6.05 0.62 12.64
N ILE A 284 -6.76 -0.50 12.49
CA ILE A 284 -6.78 -1.61 13.46
C ILE A 284 -5.37 -2.16 13.71
N LYS A 285 -4.58 -2.38 12.64
CA LYS A 285 -3.18 -2.80 12.74
C LYS A 285 -2.33 -1.80 13.53
N MET A 286 -2.44 -0.50 13.22
CA MET A 286 -1.69 0.55 13.94
C MET A 286 -2.02 0.58 15.43
N ARG A 287 -3.32 0.54 15.77
CA ARG A 287 -3.80 0.50 17.16
C ARG A 287 -3.35 -0.76 17.91
N CYS A 288 -3.39 -1.92 17.25
CA CYS A 288 -2.88 -3.17 17.82
C CYS A 288 -1.36 -3.10 18.06
N ASN A 289 -0.59 -2.46 17.17
CA ASN A 289 0.84 -2.25 17.36
C ASN A 289 1.14 -1.35 18.56
N ASP A 290 0.31 -0.33 18.83
CA ASP A 290 0.47 0.49 20.05
C ASP A 290 0.32 -0.35 21.31
N SER A 291 -0.65 -1.27 21.33
CA SER A 291 -0.87 -2.19 22.44
C SER A 291 0.26 -3.21 22.58
N LEU A 292 0.75 -3.77 21.47
CA LEU A 292 1.86 -4.74 21.46
C LEU A 292 3.17 -4.16 22.00
N ASP A 293 3.35 -2.84 21.83
CA ASP A 293 4.54 -2.09 22.25
C ASP A 293 4.42 -1.53 23.68
N ASP A 294 3.35 -1.88 24.43
CA ASP A 294 3.27 -1.55 25.85
C ASP A 294 4.15 -2.49 26.70
N LYS A 295 4.93 -1.92 27.63
CA LYS A 295 5.86 -2.65 28.51
C LYS A 295 5.18 -3.76 29.33
N VAL A 296 3.91 -3.57 29.68
CA VAL A 296 3.12 -4.60 30.36
C VAL A 296 2.90 -5.78 29.43
N VAL A 297 2.56 -5.54 28.16
CA VAL A 297 2.36 -6.63 27.20
C VAL A 297 3.64 -7.43 26.98
N GLU A 298 4.81 -6.78 26.93
CA GLU A 298 6.11 -7.48 26.89
C GLU A 298 6.33 -8.43 28.07
N SER A 299 5.80 -8.06 29.24
CA SER A 299 5.94 -8.82 30.48
C SER A 299 4.84 -9.87 30.71
N PHE A 300 3.83 -9.93 29.84
CA PHE A 300 2.68 -10.83 29.98
C PHE A 300 2.48 -11.63 28.67
N PRO A 301 3.15 -12.81 28.53
CA PRO A 301 3.21 -13.54 27.28
C PRO A 301 1.85 -13.91 26.67
N VAL A 302 0.85 -14.19 27.52
CA VAL A 302 -0.52 -14.52 27.07
C VAL A 302 -1.14 -13.34 26.30
N LEU A 303 -1.03 -12.12 26.82
CA LEU A 303 -1.57 -10.93 26.15
C LEU A 303 -0.83 -10.64 24.85
N HIS A 304 0.51 -10.78 24.87
CA HIS A 304 1.32 -10.61 23.67
C HIS A 304 0.93 -11.61 22.59
N GLU A 305 0.71 -12.88 22.94
CA GLU A 305 0.29 -13.94 22.02
C GLU A 305 -1.09 -13.67 21.41
N GLU A 306 -2.06 -13.25 22.22
CA GLU A 306 -3.41 -12.92 21.74
C GLU A 306 -3.40 -11.73 20.77
N LEU A 307 -2.74 -10.62 21.13
CA LEU A 307 -2.59 -9.45 20.25
C LEU A 307 -1.84 -9.78 18.96
N SER A 308 -0.77 -10.58 19.07
CA SER A 308 0.00 -11.04 17.89
C SER A 308 -0.86 -11.89 16.97
N THR A 309 -1.70 -12.76 17.53
CA THR A 309 -2.62 -13.63 16.78
C THR A 309 -3.70 -12.79 16.10
N PHE A 310 -4.33 -11.87 16.82
CA PHE A 310 -5.28 -10.91 16.26
C PHE A 310 -4.70 -10.15 15.07
N LEU A 311 -3.49 -9.60 15.22
CA LEU A 311 -2.81 -8.86 14.16
C LEU A 311 -2.55 -9.75 12.93
N LYS A 312 -2.08 -10.98 13.12
CA LYS A 312 -1.87 -11.95 12.02
C LYS A 312 -3.17 -12.24 11.27
N LEU A 313 -4.27 -12.48 11.99
CA LEU A 313 -5.58 -12.75 11.39
C LEU A 313 -6.08 -11.54 10.57
N CYS A 314 -5.90 -10.32 11.08
CA CYS A 314 -6.25 -9.10 10.33
C CYS A 314 -5.42 -8.96 9.04
N VAL A 315 -4.13 -9.27 9.09
CA VAL A 315 -3.24 -9.26 7.91
C VAL A 315 -3.69 -10.31 6.89
N TYR A 316 -4.02 -11.53 7.31
CA TYR A 316 -4.53 -12.56 6.41
C TYR A 316 -5.85 -12.16 5.76
N TYR A 317 -6.77 -11.55 6.53
CA TYR A 317 -8.02 -11.06 5.98
C TYR A 317 -7.81 -9.93 4.95
N LYS A 318 -6.93 -8.96 5.24
CA LYS A 318 -6.52 -7.92 4.28
C LYS A 318 -6.01 -8.56 2.97
N THR A 319 -5.11 -9.54 3.07
CA THR A 319 -4.59 -10.25 1.90
C THR A 319 -5.69 -10.99 1.11
N ASN A 320 -6.70 -11.55 1.78
CA ASN A 320 -7.82 -12.21 1.10
C ASN A 320 -8.67 -11.22 0.29
N ILE A 321 -8.92 -10.01 0.82
CA ILE A 321 -9.59 -8.93 0.08
C ILE A 321 -8.76 -8.54 -1.14
N GLN A 322 -7.46 -8.31 -0.96
CA GLN A 322 -6.57 -7.91 -2.06
C GLN A 322 -6.51 -8.97 -3.16
N LYS A 323 -6.39 -10.26 -2.82
CA LYS A 323 -6.42 -11.36 -3.80
C LYS A 323 -7.76 -11.47 -4.53
N ALA A 324 -8.87 -11.19 -3.86
CA ALA A 324 -10.17 -11.16 -4.50
C ALA A 324 -10.26 -10.02 -5.52
N MET A 325 -9.74 -8.83 -5.18
CA MET A 325 -9.60 -7.70 -6.11
C MET A 325 -8.68 -8.04 -7.29
N GLU A 326 -7.49 -8.58 -7.01
CA GLU A 326 -6.50 -9.02 -8.00
C GLU A 326 -7.14 -9.94 -9.06
N LYS A 327 -7.95 -10.90 -8.61
CA LYS A 327 -8.65 -11.83 -9.48
C LYS A 327 -9.80 -11.16 -10.23
N LYS A 328 -10.65 -10.37 -9.56
CA LYS A 328 -11.94 -9.89 -10.13
C LYS A 328 -11.80 -8.66 -11.03
N ILE A 329 -10.91 -7.73 -10.71
CA ILE A 329 -10.75 -6.47 -11.46
C ILE A 329 -10.52 -6.73 -12.96
N PRO A 330 -9.60 -7.63 -13.38
CA PRO A 330 -9.42 -7.92 -14.79
C PRO A 330 -10.67 -8.50 -15.48
N TYR A 331 -11.40 -9.40 -14.82
CA TYR A 331 -12.62 -10.01 -15.39
C TYR A 331 -13.75 -8.99 -15.55
N ILE A 332 -13.87 -8.05 -14.61
CA ILE A 332 -14.82 -6.93 -14.70
C ILE A 332 -14.43 -6.03 -15.88
N ARG A 333 -13.14 -5.71 -16.01
CA ARG A 333 -12.63 -4.88 -17.11
C ARG A 333 -12.79 -5.53 -18.49
N GLU A 334 -12.76 -6.85 -18.54
CA GLU A 334 -13.07 -7.66 -19.74
C GLU A 334 -14.58 -7.77 -20.02
N GLY A 335 -15.44 -7.35 -19.09
CA GLY A 335 -16.89 -7.55 -19.17
C GLY A 335 -17.31 -9.02 -19.01
N LYS A 336 -16.47 -9.86 -18.40
CA LYS A 336 -16.77 -11.27 -18.09
C LYS A 336 -17.44 -11.46 -16.73
N GLU A 337 -17.31 -10.47 -15.86
CA GLU A 337 -17.92 -10.44 -14.53
C GLU A 337 -18.52 -9.05 -14.28
N ASP A 338 -19.56 -8.98 -13.45
CA ASP A 338 -20.15 -7.71 -13.04
C ASP A 338 -19.50 -7.22 -11.73
N GLU A 339 -19.55 -5.92 -11.50
CA GLU A 339 -19.02 -5.26 -10.31
C GLU A 339 -19.66 -5.75 -9.00
N SER A 340 -20.92 -6.19 -9.05
CA SER A 340 -21.61 -6.81 -7.92
C SER A 340 -20.81 -7.96 -7.30
N SER A 341 -20.01 -8.66 -8.11
CA SER A 341 -19.18 -9.75 -7.65
C SER A 341 -18.02 -9.32 -6.74
N LEU A 342 -17.56 -8.08 -6.89
CA LEU A 342 -16.54 -7.46 -6.04
C LEU A 342 -17.21 -6.71 -4.88
N GLU A 343 -18.41 -6.15 -5.09
CA GLU A 343 -19.24 -5.59 -4.02
C GLU A 343 -19.56 -6.63 -2.92
N GLU A 344 -19.90 -7.87 -3.30
CA GLU A 344 -20.12 -8.97 -2.36
C GLU A 344 -18.92 -9.21 -1.42
N VAL A 345 -17.68 -8.98 -1.87
CA VAL A 345 -16.47 -9.15 -1.03
C VAL A 345 -16.48 -8.16 0.13
N PHE A 346 -16.96 -6.94 -0.10
CA PHE A 346 -17.06 -5.89 0.92
C PHE A 346 -18.31 -6.06 1.80
N GLU A 347 -19.44 -6.50 1.23
CA GLU A 347 -20.65 -6.79 1.99
C GLU A 347 -20.49 -7.98 2.95
N ASP A 348 -19.75 -9.01 2.53
CA ASP A 348 -19.40 -10.15 3.39
C ASP A 348 -18.62 -9.71 4.64
N ARG A 349 -17.82 -8.63 4.53
CA ARG A 349 -17.09 -8.08 5.67
C ARG A 349 -18.02 -7.62 6.78
N HIS A 350 -19.13 -6.94 6.46
CA HIS A 350 -20.06 -6.41 7.48
C HIS A 350 -20.65 -7.53 8.36
N LYS A 351 -20.82 -8.74 7.81
CA LYS A 351 -21.35 -9.90 8.53
C LYS A 351 -20.26 -10.78 9.16
N SER A 352 -19.00 -10.57 8.78
CA SER A 352 -17.86 -11.34 9.26
C SER A 352 -17.41 -10.91 10.67
N PRO A 353 -16.58 -11.72 11.35
CA PRO A 353 -15.85 -11.25 12.54
C PRO A 353 -14.88 -10.10 12.22
N PHE A 354 -14.53 -9.85 10.95
CA PHE A 354 -13.63 -8.77 10.55
C PHE A 354 -14.33 -7.42 10.29
N ASN A 355 -15.59 -7.26 10.69
CA ASN A 355 -16.23 -5.95 10.63
C ASN A 355 -15.58 -4.97 11.64
N ASN A 356 -15.61 -3.69 11.30
CA ASN A 356 -14.89 -2.66 12.05
C ASN A 356 -15.34 -2.55 13.52
N GLU A 357 -16.63 -2.71 13.80
CA GLU A 357 -17.18 -2.62 15.15
C GLU A 357 -16.65 -3.74 16.05
N LYS A 358 -16.71 -4.99 15.58
CA LYS A 358 -16.20 -6.16 16.31
C LYS A 358 -14.69 -6.07 16.57
N LEU A 359 -13.90 -5.69 15.56
CA LEU A 359 -12.45 -5.51 15.69
C LEU A 359 -12.11 -4.44 16.74
N ASN A 360 -12.77 -3.28 16.67
CA ASN A 360 -12.56 -2.21 17.64
C ASN A 360 -13.00 -2.60 19.05
N LYS A 361 -14.13 -3.31 19.19
CA LYS A 361 -14.63 -3.77 20.48
C LYS A 361 -13.65 -4.74 21.15
N TRP A 362 -13.09 -5.67 20.40
CA TRP A 362 -12.09 -6.60 20.92
C TRP A 362 -10.82 -5.85 21.38
N LEU A 363 -10.29 -4.94 20.57
CA LEU A 363 -9.13 -4.12 20.97
C LEU A 363 -9.42 -3.29 22.21
N SER A 364 -10.58 -2.63 22.30
CA SER A 364 -10.97 -1.86 23.50
C SER A 364 -11.03 -2.72 24.77
N HIS A 365 -11.47 -3.98 24.65
CA HIS A 365 -11.45 -4.91 25.78
C HIS A 365 -10.02 -5.28 26.19
N LYS A 366 -9.13 -5.55 25.24
CA LYS A 366 -7.72 -5.87 25.53
C LYS A 366 -6.97 -4.67 26.11
N GLU A 367 -7.16 -3.48 25.57
CA GLU A 367 -6.61 -2.23 26.12
C GLU A 367 -7.07 -1.99 27.55
N ARG A 368 -8.35 -2.26 27.86
CA ARG A 368 -8.84 -2.18 29.25
C ARG A 368 -8.13 -3.19 30.16
N GLN A 369 -7.92 -4.43 29.70
CA GLN A 369 -7.18 -5.44 30.47
C GLN A 369 -5.73 -5.01 30.72
N ILE A 370 -5.06 -4.49 29.70
CA ILE A 370 -3.70 -3.93 29.81
C ILE A 370 -3.67 -2.82 30.86
N ASN A 371 -4.61 -1.87 30.80
CA ASN A 371 -4.67 -0.76 31.75
C ASN A 371 -4.90 -1.21 33.21
N VAL A 372 -5.72 -2.24 33.44
CA VAL A 372 -5.92 -2.81 34.79
C VAL A 372 -4.64 -3.44 35.31
N ILE A 373 -3.96 -4.25 34.50
CA ILE A 373 -2.70 -4.89 34.89
C ILE A 373 -1.62 -3.84 35.13
N LYS A 374 -1.52 -2.85 34.23
CA LYS A 374 -0.61 -1.71 34.34
C LYS A 374 -0.76 -0.99 35.67
N SER A 375 -2.00 -0.63 36.04
CA SER A 375 -2.28 0.01 37.33
C SER A 375 -1.83 -0.84 38.52
N CYS A 376 -2.00 -2.16 38.46
CA CYS A 376 -1.51 -3.06 39.51
C CYS A 376 0.03 -3.12 39.54
N VAL A 377 0.68 -3.25 38.39
CA VAL A 377 2.15 -3.30 38.26
C VAL A 377 2.78 -2.00 38.74
N ASP A 378 2.23 -0.85 38.36
CA ASP A 378 2.70 0.48 38.77
C ASP A 378 2.58 0.66 40.30
N THR A 379 1.54 0.09 40.92
CA THR A 379 1.38 0.10 42.39
C THR A 379 2.42 -0.78 43.10
N MET A 380 2.93 -1.81 42.41
CA MET A 380 3.90 -2.78 42.90
C MET A 380 5.32 -2.47 42.37
N GLU A 381 5.68 -1.19 42.29
CA GLU A 381 6.99 -0.77 41.80
C GLU A 381 8.13 -1.44 42.60
N GLY A 382 9.15 -1.93 41.89
CA GLY A 382 10.28 -2.65 42.46
C GLY A 382 10.05 -4.15 42.70
N VAL A 383 8.83 -4.66 42.53
CA VAL A 383 8.54 -6.10 42.60
C VAL A 383 9.04 -6.80 41.33
N LYS A 384 9.73 -7.93 41.51
CA LYS A 384 10.23 -8.75 40.41
C LYS A 384 9.07 -9.43 39.67
N ILE A 385 8.93 -9.13 38.39
CA ILE A 385 7.94 -9.78 37.51
C ILE A 385 8.50 -11.10 36.99
N VAL A 386 7.72 -12.17 37.13
CA VAL A 386 8.09 -13.52 36.70
C VAL A 386 7.13 -14.01 35.62
N LEU A 387 7.67 -14.37 34.45
CA LEU A 387 6.90 -14.54 33.21
C LEU A 387 6.20 -15.91 33.05
N ASN A 388 6.66 -16.94 33.76
CA ASN A 388 6.13 -18.29 33.65
C ASN A 388 6.43 -19.12 34.89
N GLN A 389 5.75 -20.28 35.00
CA GLN A 389 5.89 -21.19 36.14
C GLN A 389 7.33 -21.64 36.34
N THR A 390 8.07 -21.97 35.28
CA THR A 390 9.46 -22.44 35.40
C THR A 390 10.39 -21.38 35.98
N LYS A 391 10.20 -20.11 35.62
CA LYS A 391 10.95 -19.01 36.24
C LYS A 391 10.50 -18.80 37.69
N LEU A 392 9.21 -18.94 37.99
CA LEU A 392 8.70 -18.83 39.36
C LEU A 392 9.31 -19.91 40.26
N ASP A 393 9.33 -21.15 39.80
CA ASP A 393 9.94 -22.28 40.52
C ASP A 393 11.42 -22.00 40.81
N ARG A 394 12.17 -21.43 39.87
CA ARG A 394 13.58 -21.06 40.09
C ARG A 394 13.77 -20.01 41.18
N GLU A 395 12.87 -19.03 41.25
CA GLU A 395 12.92 -18.00 42.30
C GLU A 395 12.50 -18.56 43.66
N VAL A 396 11.49 -19.44 43.68
CA VAL A 396 10.95 -20.04 44.90
C VAL A 396 11.90 -21.05 45.51
N PHE A 397 12.65 -21.80 44.69
CA PHE A 397 13.60 -22.81 45.16
C PHE A 397 15.05 -22.30 45.26
N ASP A 398 15.28 -20.99 45.19
CA ASP A 398 16.61 -20.43 45.39
C ASP A 398 17.04 -20.64 46.86
N SER A 399 18.26 -21.16 47.07
CA SER A 399 18.82 -21.47 48.39
C SER A 399 18.90 -20.27 49.35
N GLY A 400 18.85 -19.04 48.83
CA GLY A 400 18.87 -17.81 49.63
C GLY A 400 17.49 -17.26 50.02
N VAL A 401 16.39 -17.93 49.64
CA VAL A 401 15.02 -17.44 49.82
C VAL A 401 14.30 -18.28 50.88
N GLU A 402 13.95 -17.67 52.02
CA GLU A 402 13.21 -18.35 53.10
C GLU A 402 11.69 -18.27 52.92
N ASP A 403 11.17 -17.10 52.54
CA ASP A 403 9.74 -16.83 52.34
C ASP A 403 9.49 -16.14 50.99
N VAL A 404 8.39 -16.51 50.31
CA VAL A 404 7.96 -15.89 49.04
C VAL A 404 6.51 -15.44 49.10
N LEU A 405 6.28 -14.16 48.80
CA LEU A 405 4.95 -13.60 48.54
C LEU A 405 4.78 -13.36 47.04
N CYS A 406 3.80 -14.04 46.43
CA CYS A 406 3.53 -13.93 45.01
C CYS A 406 2.12 -13.38 44.77
N PHE A 407 2.04 -12.29 44.00
CA PHE A 407 0.78 -11.78 43.48
C PHE A 407 0.54 -12.35 42.08
N VAL A 408 -0.51 -13.16 41.92
CA VAL A 408 -0.81 -13.86 40.66
C VAL A 408 -2.08 -13.32 40.03
N PHE A 409 -2.00 -12.91 38.77
CA PHE A 409 -3.18 -12.60 37.95
C PHE A 409 -3.85 -13.89 37.49
N THR A 410 -4.94 -14.29 38.16
CA THR A 410 -5.66 -15.55 37.88
C THR A 410 -6.76 -15.42 36.82
N SER A 411 -7.15 -14.20 36.47
CA SER A 411 -8.27 -13.90 35.56
C SER A 411 -7.86 -13.66 34.11
N LEU A 412 -6.68 -14.13 33.69
CA LEU A 412 -6.24 -14.09 32.30
C LEU A 412 -6.48 -15.48 31.67
N PRO A 413 -7.65 -15.70 31.03
CA PRO A 413 -7.94 -16.99 30.42
C PRO A 413 -6.91 -17.31 29.33
N LYS A 414 -6.57 -18.60 29.19
CA LYS A 414 -5.83 -19.08 28.03
C LYS A 414 -6.82 -19.34 26.90
N GLY A 415 -6.66 -18.64 25.78
CA GLY A 415 -7.53 -18.74 24.62
C GLY A 415 -8.61 -17.65 24.60
N ASP A 416 -8.99 -17.25 23.39
CA ASP A 416 -9.93 -16.15 23.15
C ASP A 416 -10.93 -16.58 22.07
N ILE A 417 -12.19 -16.74 22.48
CA ILE A 417 -13.30 -17.25 21.65
C ILE A 417 -13.46 -16.42 20.37
N TYR A 418 -13.16 -15.12 20.43
CA TYR A 418 -13.28 -14.25 19.27
C TYR A 418 -12.14 -14.48 18.27
N LEU A 419 -10.92 -14.77 18.74
CA LEU A 419 -9.82 -15.16 17.86
C LEU A 419 -10.10 -16.49 17.17
N ASP A 420 -10.72 -17.44 17.87
CA ASP A 420 -11.17 -18.71 17.28
C ASP A 420 -12.24 -18.46 16.18
N GLU A 421 -13.23 -17.59 16.44
CA GLU A 421 -14.24 -17.19 15.44
C GLU A 421 -13.59 -16.56 14.19
N MET A 422 -12.59 -15.71 14.37
CA MET A 422 -11.82 -15.08 13.28
C MET A 422 -11.05 -16.12 12.45
N ASP A 423 -10.35 -17.05 13.11
CA ASP A 423 -9.55 -18.09 12.45
C ASP A 423 -10.44 -19.08 11.69
N ASP A 424 -11.53 -19.53 12.30
CA ASP A 424 -12.51 -20.42 11.66
C ASP A 424 -13.18 -19.77 10.46
N PHE A 425 -13.48 -18.46 10.54
CA PHE A 425 -13.97 -17.70 9.39
C PHE A 425 -12.96 -17.71 8.24
N LEU A 426 -11.67 -17.51 8.49
CA LEU A 426 -10.65 -17.54 7.45
C LEU A 426 -10.48 -18.93 6.82
N LYS A 427 -10.59 -20.00 7.62
CA LYS A 427 -10.52 -21.40 7.13
C LYS A 427 -11.72 -21.78 6.25
N THR A 428 -12.93 -21.40 6.68
CA THR A 428 -14.19 -21.75 6.01
C THR A 428 -14.51 -20.85 4.82
N ASN A 429 -14.24 -19.55 4.93
CA ASN A 429 -14.53 -18.54 3.91
C ASN A 429 -13.29 -18.09 3.14
N ASN A 430 -12.31 -18.97 2.97
CA ASN A 430 -11.20 -18.70 2.07
C ASN A 430 -11.78 -18.26 0.72
N ILE A 431 -11.70 -16.94 0.44
CA ILE A 431 -12.49 -16.29 -0.60
C ILE A 431 -12.21 -16.95 -1.97
N LEU A 432 -10.99 -17.46 -2.13
CA LEU A 432 -10.55 -18.28 -3.26
C LEU A 432 -11.40 -19.55 -3.47
N LYS A 433 -11.80 -20.27 -2.41
CA LYS A 433 -12.70 -21.45 -2.52
C LYS A 433 -14.08 -21.06 -3.06
N ARG A 434 -14.64 -19.92 -2.63
CA ARG A 434 -15.93 -19.42 -3.14
C ARG A 434 -15.84 -19.00 -4.61
N VAL A 435 -14.72 -18.41 -5.05
CA VAL A 435 -14.53 -18.06 -6.47
C VAL A 435 -14.39 -19.32 -7.34
N ILE A 436 -13.63 -20.32 -6.89
CA ILE A 436 -13.49 -21.59 -7.63
C ILE A 436 -14.84 -22.34 -7.69
N PHE A 437 -15.63 -22.36 -6.60
CA PHE A 437 -16.94 -23.02 -6.60
C PHE A 437 -17.96 -22.34 -7.53
N ARG A 438 -17.90 -21.00 -7.68
CA ARG A 438 -18.74 -20.27 -8.66
C ARG A 438 -18.28 -20.50 -10.10
N GLU A 439 -16.98 -20.62 -10.37
CA GLU A 439 -16.46 -21.01 -11.70
C GLU A 439 -16.87 -22.45 -12.07
N TYR A 440 -16.83 -23.39 -11.12
CA TYR A 440 -17.33 -24.76 -11.33
C TYR A 440 -18.84 -24.80 -11.61
N LYS A 441 -19.65 -24.02 -10.88
CA LYS A 441 -21.08 -23.90 -11.19
C LYS A 441 -21.32 -23.32 -12.58
N ARG A 442 -20.59 -22.27 -13.00
CA ARG A 442 -20.73 -21.71 -14.37
C ARG A 442 -20.27 -22.69 -15.46
N SER A 443 -19.26 -23.52 -15.22
CA SER A 443 -18.82 -24.58 -16.14
C SER A 443 -19.82 -25.73 -16.25
N LEU A 444 -20.58 -26.04 -15.19
CA LEU A 444 -21.62 -27.07 -15.20
C LEU A 444 -22.91 -26.63 -15.93
N PHE A 445 -23.10 -25.33 -16.17
CA PHE A 445 -24.25 -24.81 -16.93
C PHE A 445 -23.96 -24.54 -18.42
N SER A 446 -22.78 -24.90 -18.95
CA SER A 446 -22.50 -24.77 -20.39
C SER A 446 -22.58 -26.08 -21.19
N HIS A 447 -22.91 -27.22 -20.58
CA HIS A 447 -23.21 -28.46 -21.29
C HIS A 447 -24.40 -29.19 -20.67
N GLU A 448 -25.61 -28.86 -21.14
CA GLU A 448 -26.71 -29.81 -21.12
C GLU A 448 -26.53 -30.81 -22.27
N THR A 449 -26.15 -32.03 -21.94
CA THR A 449 -26.67 -33.23 -22.62
C THR A 449 -26.48 -34.44 -21.71
N ALA A 450 -27.62 -34.91 -21.20
CA ALA A 450 -28.00 -36.24 -20.72
C ALA A 450 -26.89 -37.29 -20.42
N VAL A 451 -26.97 -37.90 -19.22
CA VAL A 451 -27.44 -39.30 -18.98
C VAL A 451 -26.92 -39.78 -17.61
N GLY A 452 -27.85 -40.12 -16.71
CA GLY A 452 -27.81 -41.35 -15.91
C GLY A 452 -27.04 -41.39 -14.58
N GLY A 453 -27.79 -41.59 -13.49
CA GLY A 453 -27.44 -42.57 -12.46
C GLY A 453 -27.14 -42.04 -11.04
N PHE A 454 -28.06 -42.34 -10.11
CA PHE A 454 -27.93 -42.81 -8.70
C PHE A 454 -26.69 -42.37 -7.87
N LEU A 455 -26.75 -42.09 -6.56
CA LEU A 455 -27.52 -42.71 -5.47
C LEU A 455 -27.38 -41.82 -4.20
N CYS A 456 -28.41 -41.78 -3.35
CA CYS A 456 -28.36 -41.24 -1.99
C CYS A 456 -27.57 -42.16 -1.04
N LEU A 457 -26.81 -41.56 -0.10
CA LEU A 457 -26.57 -42.00 1.29
C LEU A 457 -26.17 -40.70 2.03
N GLY A 458 -26.81 -40.20 3.07
CA GLY A 458 -27.34 -40.85 4.27
C GLY A 458 -26.59 -40.22 5.44
N LEU A 459 -27.28 -39.43 6.26
CA LEU A 459 -26.79 -38.79 7.48
C LEU A 459 -26.30 -39.83 8.50
N ASP A 460 -25.18 -39.54 9.17
CA ASP A 460 -25.11 -39.24 10.61
C ASP A 460 -23.93 -38.29 10.88
#